data_AF-A0AA42Z542-F1
#
_entry.id   AF-A0AA42Z542-F1
#
_cell.length_a   1.000
_cell.length_b   1.000
_cell.length_c   1.000
_cell.angle_alpha   90.00
_cell.angle_beta   90.00
_cell.angle_gamma   90.00
#
_symmetry.space_group_name_H-M   'P 1'
#
loop_
_entity.id
_entity.type
_entity.pdbx_description
1 polymer ?
#
loop_
_entity_poly.entity_id
_entity_poly.type
_entity_poly.pdbx_seq_one_letter_code
_entity_poly.pdbx_strand_id
1 'polypeptide(L)'
;MKIEACSKILPLVSRVIEGEATPIEAMRVAHHDADCTHCKIVHARERRLAVLLEQGLPELSIGDDVVASVMAGLPDGPPPAEKRRRRRGLRLATVLGGLMGGTWLWSSTQLPAGIARTYPAMPSPEYETALPILDQIVSLAGMAWIALVSAGNALAPLTASAQWPTLILAISVGVAAGLALLSTSICGFLAYGVGGLLRQDDRD
;
A
#
# COMPACT_ATOMS: atom_id res chain seq x y z
N MET A 1 9.76 17.30 4.36
CA MET A 1 9.32 17.51 5.76
C MET A 1 7.96 18.25 5.87
N LYS A 2 6.95 17.96 5.01
CA LYS A 2 5.62 18.63 5.06
C LYS A 2 4.47 17.73 5.54
N ILE A 3 4.70 16.43 5.65
CA ILE A 3 3.64 15.43 5.90
C ILE A 3 3.12 15.51 7.35
N GLU A 4 4.00 15.67 8.33
CA GLU A 4 3.60 15.80 9.74
C GLU A 4 2.86 17.10 10.07
N ALA A 5 3.14 18.18 9.32
CA ALA A 5 2.40 19.43 9.46
C ALA A 5 0.96 19.27 8.93
N CYS A 6 0.79 18.58 7.81
CA CYS A 6 -0.53 18.32 7.22
C CYS A 6 -1.42 17.50 8.15
N SER A 7 -0.89 16.46 8.80
CA SER A 7 -1.68 15.60 9.69
C SER A 7 -2.21 16.33 10.93
N LYS A 8 -1.51 17.37 11.40
CA LYS A 8 -1.95 18.23 12.50
C LYS A 8 -2.97 19.27 12.07
N ILE A 9 -2.90 19.74 10.82
CA ILE A 9 -3.79 20.78 10.28
C ILE A 9 -5.12 20.18 9.81
N LEU A 10 -5.12 18.98 9.21
CA LEU A 10 -6.33 18.34 8.68
C LEU A 10 -7.53 18.34 9.65
N PRO A 11 -7.42 17.94 10.94
CA PRO A 11 -8.56 17.95 11.86
C PRO A 11 -9.00 19.37 12.28
N LEU A 12 -8.17 20.39 12.07
CA LEU A 12 -8.56 21.78 12.31
C LEU A 12 -9.37 22.35 11.15
N VAL A 13 -9.22 21.82 9.93
CA VAL A 13 -9.97 22.29 8.75
C VAL A 13 -11.46 22.08 8.95
N SER A 14 -11.89 20.89 9.39
CA SER A 14 -13.31 20.62 9.64
C SER A 14 -13.90 21.54 10.70
N ARG A 15 -13.18 21.73 11.83
CA ARG A 15 -13.61 22.66 12.90
C ARG A 15 -13.70 24.11 12.43
N VAL A 16 -12.83 24.54 11.52
CA VAL A 16 -12.89 25.89 10.93
C VAL A 16 -14.14 26.04 10.06
N ILE A 17 -14.51 25.02 9.29
CA ILE A 17 -15.68 25.04 8.42
C ILE A 17 -16.98 25.01 9.23
N GLU A 18 -17.02 24.22 10.29
CA GLU A 18 -18.16 24.13 11.22
C GLU A 18 -18.29 25.36 12.13
N GLY A 19 -17.31 26.27 12.12
CA GLY A 19 -17.28 27.46 12.97
C GLY A 19 -16.93 27.18 14.44
N GLU A 20 -16.44 25.98 14.75
CA GLU A 20 -16.05 25.54 16.10
C GLU A 20 -14.58 25.83 16.43
N ALA A 21 -13.79 26.23 15.44
CA ALA A 21 -12.38 26.56 15.64
C ALA A 21 -12.21 27.91 16.32
N THR A 22 -11.23 27.99 17.23
CA THR A 22 -10.82 29.26 17.81
C THR A 22 -10.15 30.16 16.75
N PRO A 23 -10.15 31.50 16.91
CA PRO A 23 -9.51 32.40 15.95
C PRO A 23 -8.02 32.09 15.70
N ILE A 24 -7.32 31.61 16.73
CA ILE A 24 -5.90 31.21 16.63
C ILE A 24 -5.74 29.96 15.75
N GLU A 25 -6.61 28.97 15.91
CA GLU A 25 -6.61 27.77 15.06
C GLU A 25 -6.95 28.13 13.61
N ALA A 26 -7.95 29.00 13.39
CA ALA A 26 -8.31 29.47 12.06
C ALA A 26 -7.15 30.19 11.35
N MET A 27 -6.41 31.03 12.06
CA MET A 27 -5.21 31.68 11.51
C MET A 27 -4.10 30.67 11.17
N ARG A 28 -3.91 29.61 11.97
CA ARG A 28 -2.93 28.55 11.66
C ARG A 28 -3.30 27.79 10.39
N VAL A 29 -4.56 27.42 10.22
CA VAL A 29 -5.05 26.78 9.00
C VAL A 29 -4.84 27.70 7.79
N ALA A 30 -5.22 28.98 7.91
CA ALA A 30 -5.06 29.96 6.84
C ALA A 30 -3.59 30.17 6.44
N HIS A 31 -2.67 30.19 7.40
CA HIS A 31 -1.24 30.28 7.13
C HIS A 31 -0.72 29.02 6.42
N HIS A 32 -1.10 27.83 6.88
CA HIS A 32 -0.68 26.58 6.26
C HIS A 32 -1.23 26.38 4.85
N ASP A 33 -2.48 26.81 4.59
CA ASP A 33 -3.11 26.73 3.28
C ASP A 33 -2.40 27.57 2.20
N ALA A 34 -1.66 28.61 2.60
CA ALA A 34 -0.83 29.38 1.67
C ALA A 34 0.35 28.55 1.13
N ASP A 35 0.90 27.65 1.96
CA ASP A 35 2.14 26.91 1.68
C ASP A 35 1.93 25.45 1.24
N CYS A 36 0.71 24.94 1.40
CA CYS A 36 0.34 23.55 1.16
C CYS A 36 -0.86 23.41 0.22
N THR A 37 -0.60 23.04 -1.04
CA THR A 37 -1.64 22.81 -2.05
C THR A 37 -2.59 21.67 -1.68
N HIS A 38 -2.11 20.66 -0.95
CA HIS A 38 -2.95 19.54 -0.51
C HIS A 38 -4.03 19.99 0.49
N CYS A 39 -3.65 20.69 1.56
CA CYS A 39 -4.61 21.21 2.53
C CYS A 39 -5.59 22.21 1.90
N LYS A 40 -5.11 23.04 0.98
CA LYS A 40 -5.96 23.94 0.19
C LYS A 40 -7.03 23.20 -0.63
N ILE A 41 -6.68 22.09 -1.27
CA ILE A 41 -7.64 21.26 -2.03
C ILE A 41 -8.67 20.63 -1.08
N VAL A 42 -8.21 20.06 0.04
CA VAL A 42 -9.09 19.46 1.05
C VAL A 42 -10.07 20.49 1.60
N HIS A 43 -9.60 21.66 2.01
CA HIS A 43 -10.42 22.75 2.53
C HIS A 43 -11.45 23.24 1.48
N ALA A 44 -11.05 23.39 0.22
CA ALA A 44 -11.97 23.76 -0.85
C ALA A 44 -13.06 22.69 -1.10
N ARG A 45 -12.71 21.40 -0.99
CA ARG A 45 -13.66 20.29 -1.12
C ARG A 45 -14.66 20.27 0.03
N GLU A 46 -14.18 20.42 1.25
CA GLU A 46 -15.05 20.42 2.43
C GLU A 46 -15.99 21.64 2.45
N ARG A 47 -15.52 22.83 2.06
CA ARG A 47 -16.41 23.99 1.90
C ARG A 47 -17.52 23.74 0.88
N ARG A 48 -17.21 23.09 -0.26
CA ARG A 48 -18.23 22.72 -1.24
C ARG A 48 -19.22 21.71 -0.67
N LEU A 49 -18.75 20.73 0.09
CA LEU A 49 -19.61 19.76 0.76
C LEU A 49 -20.53 20.45 1.78
N ALA A 50 -20.01 21.35 2.61
CA ALA A 50 -20.81 22.13 3.54
C ALA A 50 -21.93 22.91 2.82
N VAL A 51 -21.61 23.59 1.71
CA VAL A 51 -22.62 24.31 0.91
C VAL A 51 -23.68 23.35 0.34
N LEU A 52 -23.29 22.17 -0.15
CA LEU A 52 -24.22 21.17 -0.64
C LEU A 52 -25.13 20.61 0.47
N LEU A 53 -24.60 20.47 1.68
CA LEU A 53 -25.38 20.04 2.84
C LEU A 53 -26.37 21.12 3.29
N GLU A 54 -25.97 22.39 3.30
CA GLU A 54 -26.82 23.54 3.63
C GLU A 54 -27.95 23.75 2.62
N GLN A 55 -27.69 23.52 1.34
CA GLN A 55 -28.70 23.61 0.27
C GLN A 55 -29.75 22.49 0.34
N GLY A 56 -29.55 21.52 1.24
CA GLY A 56 -30.29 20.26 1.26
C GLY A 56 -29.75 19.36 0.16
N LEU A 57 -29.39 18.12 0.53
CA LEU A 57 -29.16 17.12 -0.50
C LEU A 57 -30.48 16.93 -1.26
N PRO A 58 -30.46 16.89 -2.60
CA PRO A 58 -31.63 16.49 -3.35
C PRO A 58 -32.11 15.16 -2.79
N GLU A 59 -33.42 15.06 -2.54
CA GLU A 59 -34.04 13.85 -2.04
C GLU A 59 -33.83 12.75 -3.08
N LEU A 60 -32.78 11.97 -2.89
CA LEU A 60 -32.47 10.80 -3.69
C LEU A 60 -33.46 9.74 -3.24
N SER A 61 -34.57 9.62 -3.95
CA SER A 61 -35.46 8.48 -3.81
C SER A 61 -34.69 7.23 -4.24
N ILE A 62 -34.17 6.51 -3.25
CA ILE A 62 -33.62 5.18 -3.47
C ILE A 62 -34.80 4.30 -3.87
N GLY A 63 -34.77 3.76 -5.08
CA GLY A 63 -35.82 2.89 -5.58
C GLY A 63 -36.03 1.67 -4.68
N ASP A 64 -37.28 1.25 -4.52
CA ASP A 64 -37.64 0.08 -3.70
C ASP A 64 -36.94 -1.20 -4.20
N ASP A 65 -36.57 -1.24 -5.49
CA ASP A 65 -35.79 -2.30 -6.11
C ASP A 65 -34.35 -2.38 -5.59
N VAL A 66 -33.71 -1.23 -5.36
CA VAL A 66 -32.36 -1.14 -4.77
C VAL A 66 -32.42 -1.57 -3.31
N VAL A 67 -33.42 -1.11 -2.56
CA VAL A 67 -33.63 -1.53 -1.17
C VAL A 67 -33.87 -3.03 -1.09
N ALA A 68 -34.74 -3.57 -1.94
CA ALA A 68 -35.01 -5.01 -2.01
C ALA A 68 -33.75 -5.82 -2.40
N SER A 69 -32.94 -5.33 -3.33
CA SER A 69 -31.68 -5.96 -3.73
C SER A 69 -30.66 -5.98 -2.59
N VAL A 70 -30.50 -4.88 -1.85
CA VAL A 70 -29.60 -4.81 -0.69
C VAL A 70 -30.09 -5.73 0.43
N MET A 71 -31.40 -5.72 0.72
CA MET A 71 -32.02 -6.57 1.72
C MET A 71 -31.92 -8.06 1.37
N ALA A 72 -31.99 -8.43 0.09
CA ALA A 72 -31.77 -9.79 -0.37
C ALA A 72 -30.30 -10.23 -0.31
N GLY A 73 -29.35 -9.29 -0.33
CA GLY A 73 -27.92 -9.56 -0.19
C GLY A 73 -27.42 -9.62 1.26
N LEU A 74 -28.24 -9.21 2.22
CA LEU A 74 -27.91 -9.32 3.64
C LEU A 74 -28.04 -10.78 4.08
N PRO A 75 -27.04 -11.32 4.82
CA PRO A 75 -27.14 -12.68 5.35
C PRO A 75 -28.29 -12.76 6.36
N ASP A 76 -29.16 -13.77 6.22
CA ASP A 76 -30.37 -14.02 7.06
C ASP A 76 -30.08 -14.36 8.54
N GLY A 77 -28.83 -14.22 8.99
CA GLY A 77 -28.40 -14.62 10.32
C GLY A 77 -27.74 -13.47 11.09
N PRO A 78 -27.94 -13.39 12.42
CA PRO A 78 -27.12 -12.50 13.24
C PRO A 78 -25.64 -12.82 12.99
N PRO A 79 -24.76 -11.81 12.85
CA PRO A 79 -23.35 -12.04 12.59
C PRO A 79 -22.81 -13.01 13.65
N PRO A 80 -22.15 -14.11 13.25
CA PRO A 80 -21.67 -15.10 14.20
C PRO A 80 -20.76 -14.42 15.21
N ALA A 81 -21.10 -14.55 16.50
CA ALA A 81 -20.34 -13.97 17.61
C ALA A 81 -18.84 -14.27 17.44
N GLU A 82 -18.07 -13.21 17.58
CA GLU A 82 -16.77 -13.06 16.95
C GLU A 82 -15.70 -14.01 17.52
N LYS A 83 -15.52 -15.21 16.94
CA LYS A 83 -14.31 -16.03 17.12
C LYS A 83 -13.09 -15.49 16.35
N ARG A 84 -13.04 -14.18 16.04
CA ARG A 84 -12.09 -13.57 15.10
C ARG A 84 -10.72 -13.26 15.72
N ARG A 85 -10.61 -13.16 17.05
CA ARG A 85 -9.33 -12.96 17.74
C ARG A 85 -8.38 -14.17 17.61
N ARG A 86 -8.90 -15.41 17.63
CA ARG A 86 -8.06 -16.63 17.61
C ARG A 86 -7.49 -16.97 16.23
N ARG A 87 -8.24 -16.70 15.14
CA ARG A 87 -7.78 -16.99 13.77
C ARG A 87 -6.85 -15.91 13.19
N ARG A 88 -6.97 -14.64 13.60
CA ARG A 88 -6.01 -13.59 13.21
C ARG A 88 -4.62 -13.82 13.84
N GLY A 89 -4.57 -14.24 15.12
CA GLY A 89 -3.31 -14.60 15.77
C GLY A 89 -2.60 -15.77 15.08
N LEU A 90 -3.35 -16.81 14.67
CA LEU A 90 -2.77 -17.95 13.98
C LEU A 90 -2.26 -17.60 12.57
N ARG A 91 -3.01 -16.77 11.82
CA ARG A 91 -2.61 -16.34 10.47
C ARG A 91 -1.37 -15.44 10.49
N LEU A 92 -1.25 -14.55 11.47
CA LEU A 92 -0.06 -13.73 11.65
C LEU A 92 1.15 -14.57 12.07
N ALA A 93 0.96 -15.55 12.95
CA ALA A 93 2.03 -16.46 13.37
C ALA A 93 2.54 -17.34 12.21
N THR A 94 1.66 -17.84 11.34
CA THR A 94 2.07 -18.63 10.17
C THR A 94 2.77 -17.79 9.09
N VAL A 95 2.36 -16.53 8.89
CA VAL A 95 3.02 -15.65 7.91
C VAL A 95 4.40 -15.21 8.41
N LEU A 96 4.55 -14.87 9.69
CA LEU A 96 5.87 -14.58 10.29
C LEU A 96 6.77 -15.83 10.29
N GLY A 97 6.22 -17.00 10.61
CA GLY A 97 6.96 -18.26 10.60
C GLY A 97 7.41 -18.67 9.18
N GLY A 98 6.59 -18.45 8.16
CA GLY A 98 6.95 -18.71 6.76
C GLY A 98 8.05 -17.79 6.24
N LEU A 99 8.02 -16.50 6.60
CA LEU A 99 9.05 -15.53 6.20
C LEU A 99 10.40 -15.78 6.91
N MET A 100 10.39 -16.20 8.18
CA MET A 100 11.64 -16.57 8.87
C MET A 100 12.17 -17.95 8.46
N GLY A 101 11.30 -18.93 8.19
CA GLY A 101 11.73 -20.25 7.72
C GLY A 101 12.30 -20.23 6.29
N GLY A 102 11.70 -19.42 5.40
CA GLY A 102 12.17 -19.28 4.02
C GLY A 102 13.53 -18.58 3.90
N THR A 103 13.82 -17.59 4.75
CA THR A 103 15.11 -16.91 4.76
C THR A 103 16.23 -17.79 5.33
N TRP A 104 15.94 -18.64 6.32
CA TRP A 104 16.93 -19.54 6.90
C TRP A 104 17.40 -20.62 5.91
N LEU A 105 16.47 -21.22 5.15
CA LEU A 105 16.81 -22.27 4.17
C LEU A 105 17.58 -21.72 2.95
N TRP A 106 17.36 -20.45 2.59
CA TRP A 106 18.05 -19.82 1.47
C TRP A 106 19.47 -19.35 1.85
N SER A 107 19.66 -18.92 3.11
CA SER A 107 20.99 -18.57 3.63
C SER A 107 21.93 -19.77 3.79
N SER A 108 21.39 -20.96 4.08
CA SER A 108 22.21 -22.16 4.32
C SER A 108 22.67 -22.86 3.03
N THR A 109 22.07 -22.52 1.88
CA THR A 109 22.38 -23.14 0.59
C THR A 109 23.34 -22.33 -0.30
N GLN A 110 23.77 -21.13 0.15
CA GLN A 110 24.68 -20.27 -0.61
C GLN A 110 26.00 -19.90 0.10
N LEU A 111 26.40 -20.60 1.16
CA LEU A 111 27.71 -20.38 1.78
C LEU A 111 28.72 -21.42 1.26
N PRO A 112 29.62 -21.06 0.32
CA PRO A 112 30.88 -21.78 0.17
C PRO A 112 31.65 -21.67 1.49
N ALA A 113 32.11 -22.81 2.00
CA ALA A 113 32.88 -22.91 3.22
C ALA A 113 34.21 -22.14 3.08
N GLY A 114 34.24 -20.90 3.55
CA GLY A 114 35.45 -20.10 3.58
C GLY A 114 35.18 -18.62 3.50
N ILE A 115 34.68 -18.03 4.58
CA ILE A 115 35.06 -16.71 5.15
C ILE A 115 34.31 -16.68 6.49
N ALA A 116 34.94 -17.28 7.50
CA ALA A 116 34.57 -17.12 8.89
C ALA A 116 35.68 -16.29 9.54
N ARG A 117 35.54 -14.95 9.51
CA ARG A 117 36.07 -14.02 10.52
C ARG A 117 35.80 -12.58 10.09
N THR A 118 35.53 -11.77 11.10
CA THR A 118 35.27 -10.32 11.13
C THR A 118 33.91 -9.87 10.60
N TYR A 119 32.90 -9.91 11.46
CA TYR A 119 31.83 -8.94 11.45
C TYR A 119 32.35 -7.68 12.17
N PRO A 120 32.50 -6.51 11.51
CA PRO A 120 32.58 -5.26 12.23
C PRO A 120 31.20 -4.96 12.83
N ALA A 121 31.18 -4.39 14.02
CA ALA A 121 29.95 -3.98 14.70
C ALA A 121 29.11 -3.11 13.77
N MET A 122 27.87 -3.53 13.48
CA MET A 122 26.93 -2.70 12.72
C MET A 122 26.58 -1.46 13.56
N PRO A 123 26.68 -0.23 13.01
CA PRO A 123 25.97 0.90 13.56
C PRO A 123 24.46 0.66 13.43
N SER A 124 23.70 1.05 14.45
CA SER A 124 22.24 0.94 14.50
C SER A 124 21.58 1.49 13.22
N PRO A 125 20.68 0.75 12.54
CA PRO A 125 20.09 1.23 11.31
C PRO A 125 19.12 2.37 11.61
N GLU A 126 19.45 3.56 11.10
CA GLU A 126 18.50 4.65 10.89
C GLU A 126 17.42 4.17 9.91
N TYR A 127 16.24 3.89 10.43
CA TYR A 127 15.06 3.38 9.71
C TYR A 127 14.42 4.41 8.75
N GLU A 128 14.98 5.62 8.67
CA GLU A 128 14.41 6.75 7.93
C GLU A 128 14.70 6.73 6.42
N THR A 129 15.66 5.93 5.95
CA THR A 129 16.06 5.89 4.53
C THR A 129 15.47 4.73 3.74
N ALA A 130 14.90 3.71 4.40
CA ALA A 130 14.36 2.51 3.73
C ALA A 130 12.88 2.63 3.30
N LEU A 131 12.12 3.55 3.91
CA LEU A 131 10.70 3.78 3.62
C LEU A 131 10.40 4.23 2.17
N PRO A 132 11.15 5.16 1.54
CA PRO A 132 10.84 5.57 0.17
C PRO A 132 11.12 4.47 -0.87
N ILE A 133 12.09 3.58 -0.59
CA ILE A 133 12.42 2.45 -1.47
C ILE A 133 11.31 1.40 -1.41
N LEU A 134 10.77 1.13 -0.22
CA LEU A 134 9.64 0.21 -0.06
C LEU A 134 8.37 0.74 -0.74
N ASP A 135 8.12 2.05 -0.70
CA ASP A 135 6.96 2.67 -1.36
C ASP A 135 7.06 2.59 -2.90
N GLN A 136 8.26 2.75 -3.45
CA GLN A 136 8.52 2.53 -4.88
C GLN A 136 8.32 1.06 -5.29
N ILE A 137 8.77 0.11 -4.47
CA ILE A 137 8.59 -1.33 -4.74
C ILE A 137 7.09 -1.70 -4.71
N VAL A 138 6.34 -1.20 -3.71
CA VAL A 138 4.90 -1.44 -3.60
C VAL A 138 4.14 -0.83 -4.79
N SER A 139 4.54 0.38 -5.21
CA SER A 139 3.94 1.04 -6.38
C SER A 139 4.21 0.28 -7.69
N LEU A 140 5.44 -0.20 -7.91
CA LEU A 140 5.79 -0.99 -9.09
C LEU A 140 5.09 -2.36 -9.10
N ALA A 141 4.99 -3.02 -7.94
CA ALA A 141 4.24 -4.26 -7.80
C ALA A 141 2.75 -4.08 -8.09
N GLY A 142 2.15 -2.97 -7.61
CA GLY A 142 0.76 -2.61 -7.90
C GLY A 142 0.52 -2.38 -9.39
N MET A 143 1.40 -1.64 -10.06
CA MET A 143 1.28 -1.37 -11.50
C MET A 143 1.46 -2.64 -12.33
N ALA A 144 2.40 -3.52 -11.96
CA ALA A 144 2.59 -4.81 -12.61
C ALA A 144 1.36 -5.73 -12.46
N TRP A 145 0.73 -5.72 -11.28
CA TRP A 145 -0.50 -6.48 -11.06
C TRP A 145 -1.67 -5.97 -11.90
N ILE A 146 -1.86 -4.64 -11.96
CA ILE A 146 -2.91 -4.02 -12.79
C ILE A 146 -2.68 -4.32 -14.28
N ALA A 147 -1.43 -4.27 -14.74
CA ALA A 147 -1.08 -4.65 -16.11
C ALA A 147 -1.37 -6.13 -16.40
N LEU A 148 -1.08 -7.03 -15.44
CA LEU A 148 -1.35 -8.46 -15.59
C LEU A 148 -2.85 -8.76 -15.65
N VAL A 149 -3.66 -8.13 -14.78
CA VAL A 149 -5.12 -8.31 -14.74
C VAL A 149 -5.78 -7.72 -16.00
N SER A 150 -5.34 -6.55 -16.45
CA SER A 150 -5.86 -5.92 -17.67
C SER A 150 -5.51 -6.71 -18.93
N ALA A 151 -4.30 -7.27 -19.03
CA ALA A 151 -3.93 -8.18 -20.10
C ALA A 151 -4.76 -9.47 -20.08
N GLY A 152 -5.02 -10.04 -18.88
CA GLY A 152 -5.90 -11.20 -18.72
C GLY A 152 -7.32 -10.95 -19.21
N ASN A 153 -7.89 -9.78 -18.92
CA ASN A 153 -9.22 -9.38 -19.39
C ASN A 153 -9.27 -9.11 -20.90
N ALA A 154 -8.20 -8.58 -21.48
CA ALA A 154 -8.10 -8.39 -22.93
C ALA A 154 -7.99 -9.71 -23.71
N LEU A 155 -7.46 -10.75 -23.06
CA LEU A 155 -7.31 -12.11 -23.62
C LEU A 155 -8.53 -13.01 -23.35
N ALA A 156 -9.42 -12.62 -22.42
CA ALA A 156 -10.65 -13.35 -22.09
C ALA A 156 -11.57 -13.67 -23.29
N PRO A 157 -11.78 -12.79 -24.31
CA PRO A 157 -12.63 -13.13 -25.45
C PRO A 157 -12.01 -14.17 -26.41
N LEU A 158 -10.72 -14.48 -26.30
CA LEU A 158 -10.04 -15.49 -27.14
C LEU A 158 -9.99 -16.88 -26.49
N THR A 159 -10.38 -17.00 -25.21
CA THR A 159 -10.31 -18.26 -24.44
C THR A 159 -11.66 -18.92 -24.16
N ALA A 160 -12.74 -18.45 -24.78
CA ALA A 160 -14.09 -18.98 -24.56
C ALA A 160 -14.26 -20.48 -24.92
N SER A 161 -13.32 -21.07 -25.66
CA SER A 161 -13.27 -22.51 -25.96
C SER A 161 -12.03 -23.23 -25.40
N ALA A 162 -11.19 -22.54 -24.61
CA ALA A 162 -9.94 -23.09 -24.11
C ALA A 162 -10.15 -23.81 -22.77
N GLN A 163 -9.85 -25.10 -22.74
CA GLN A 163 -9.97 -25.96 -21.57
C GLN A 163 -9.13 -25.38 -20.42
N TRP A 164 -9.73 -25.26 -19.23
CA TRP A 164 -9.14 -24.85 -17.94
C TRP A 164 -7.65 -25.15 -17.69
N PRO A 165 -7.08 -26.32 -18.08
CA PRO A 165 -5.63 -26.57 -17.97
C PRO A 165 -4.73 -25.54 -18.68
N THR A 166 -5.17 -24.95 -19.79
CA THR A 166 -4.38 -23.96 -20.54
C THR A 166 -4.27 -22.62 -19.81
N LEU A 167 -5.33 -22.20 -19.10
CA LEU A 167 -5.31 -21.00 -18.25
C LEU A 167 -4.36 -21.16 -17.06
N ILE A 168 -4.32 -22.34 -16.44
CA ILE A 168 -3.42 -22.62 -15.30
C ILE A 168 -1.96 -22.57 -15.74
N LEU A 169 -1.64 -23.11 -16.93
CA LEU A 169 -0.30 -23.04 -17.51
C LEU A 169 0.10 -21.61 -17.91
N ALA A 170 -0.82 -20.82 -18.48
CA ALA A 170 -0.54 -19.43 -18.83
C ALA A 170 -0.25 -18.58 -17.58
N ILE A 171 -1.03 -18.78 -16.50
CA ILE A 171 -0.83 -18.06 -15.23
C ILE A 171 0.50 -18.49 -14.59
N SER A 172 0.83 -19.79 -14.57
CA SER A 172 2.07 -20.26 -13.94
C SER A 172 3.32 -19.78 -14.68
N VAL A 173 3.31 -19.75 -16.02
CA VAL A 173 4.40 -19.21 -16.83
C VAL A 173 4.53 -17.69 -16.62
N GLY A 174 3.43 -16.96 -16.54
CA GLY A 174 3.44 -15.52 -16.25
C GLY A 174 4.03 -15.20 -14.88
N VAL A 175 3.66 -15.96 -13.84
CA VAL A 175 4.20 -15.80 -12.48
C VAL A 175 5.70 -16.14 -12.44
N ALA A 176 6.13 -17.21 -13.11
CA ALA A 176 7.54 -17.59 -13.16
C ALA A 176 8.41 -16.53 -13.87
N ALA A 177 7.93 -15.98 -14.99
CA ALA A 177 8.62 -14.91 -15.71
C ALA A 177 8.69 -13.62 -14.88
N GLY A 178 7.61 -13.26 -14.18
CA GLY A 178 7.59 -12.10 -13.28
C GLY A 178 8.58 -12.22 -12.12
N LEU A 179 8.68 -13.41 -11.51
CA LEU A 179 9.64 -13.67 -10.43
C LEU A 179 11.11 -13.61 -10.92
N ALA A 180 11.39 -14.06 -12.15
CA ALA A 180 12.73 -13.97 -12.73
C ALA A 180 13.14 -12.52 -13.06
N LEU A 181 12.21 -11.68 -13.47
CA LEU A 181 12.48 -10.24 -13.70
C LEU A 181 12.68 -9.49 -12.37
N LEU A 182 11.93 -9.85 -11.33
CA LEU A 182 12.12 -9.29 -9.99
C LEU A 182 13.48 -9.69 -9.40
N SER A 183 13.89 -10.96 -9.55
CA SER A 183 15.18 -11.41 -9.00
C SER A 183 16.37 -10.73 -9.70
N THR A 184 16.33 -10.58 -11.02
CA THR A 184 17.38 -9.88 -11.79
C THR A 184 17.46 -8.40 -11.45
N SER A 185 16.31 -7.73 -11.25
CA SER A 185 16.27 -6.33 -10.82
C SER A 185 16.86 -6.14 -9.42
N ILE A 186 16.55 -7.05 -8.48
CA ILE A 186 17.10 -6.99 -7.12
C ILE A 186 18.62 -7.22 -7.12
N CYS A 187 19.10 -8.21 -7.88
CA CYS A 187 20.53 -8.45 -8.04
C CYS A 187 21.27 -7.26 -8.68
N GLY A 188 20.67 -6.61 -9.69
CA GLY A 188 21.23 -5.40 -10.31
C GLY A 188 21.34 -4.24 -9.32
N PHE A 189 20.33 -4.03 -8.48
CA PHE A 189 20.35 -3.00 -7.45
C PHE A 189 21.39 -3.26 -6.36
N LEU A 190 21.55 -4.51 -5.93
CA LEU A 190 22.57 -4.88 -4.94
C LEU A 190 24.00 -4.71 -5.51
N ALA A 191 24.22 -5.08 -6.78
CA ALA A 191 25.51 -4.90 -7.43
C ALA A 191 25.89 -3.42 -7.60
N TYR A 192 24.93 -2.57 -7.98
CA TYR A 192 25.17 -1.13 -8.13
C TYR A 192 25.28 -0.39 -6.78
N GLY A 193 24.47 -0.77 -5.78
CA GLY A 193 24.48 -0.13 -4.46
C GLY A 193 25.77 -0.36 -3.68
N VAL A 194 26.34 -1.57 -3.76
CA VAL A 194 27.60 -1.90 -3.06
C VAL A 194 28.81 -1.25 -3.76
N GLY A 195 28.79 -1.11 -5.09
CA GLY A 195 29.85 -0.44 -5.84
C GLY A 195 29.94 1.08 -5.58
N GLY A 196 28.83 1.72 -5.23
CA GLY A 196 28.80 3.15 -4.87
C GLY A 196 29.38 3.42 -3.49
N LEU A 197 29.12 2.54 -2.52
CA LEU A 197 29.60 2.69 -1.13
C LEU A 197 31.12 2.49 -1.00
N LEU A 198 31.72 1.58 -1.79
CA LEU A 198 33.16 1.37 -1.76
C LEU A 198 33.98 2.48 -2.46
N ARG A 199 33.35 3.35 -3.26
CA ARG A 199 34.05 4.42 -3.99
C ARG A 199 34.13 5.73 -3.19
N GLN A 200 33.44 5.81 -2.05
CA GLN A 200 33.36 7.03 -1.25
C GLN A 200 34.41 7.08 -0.11
N ASP A 201 35.11 5.97 0.13
CA ASP A 201 36.11 5.83 1.22
C ASP A 201 37.55 6.24 0.81
N ASP A 202 37.78 6.56 -0.47
CA ASP A 202 39.10 6.96 -1.01
C ASP A 202 39.27 8.49 -1.19
N ARG A 203 38.38 9.30 -0.60
CA ARG A 203 38.37 10.77 -0.80
C ARG A 203 38.62 11.64 0.43
N ASP A 204 38.94 11.04 1.56
CA ASP A 204 39.45 11.72 2.76
C ASP A 204 40.88 11.26 3.09
#